data_AF-A0A6N4Q9G2-F1
#
_entry.id   AF-A0A6N4Q9G2-F1
#
_cell.length_a   1.000
_cell.length_b   1.000
_cell.length_c   1.000
_cell.angle_alpha   90.00
_cell.angle_beta   90.00
_cell.angle_gamma   90.00
#
_symmetry.space_group_name_H-M   'P 1'
#
loop_
_entity.id
_entity.type
_entity.pdbx_description
1 polymer ?
#
loop_
_entity_poly.entity_id
_entity_poly.type
_entity_poly.pdbx_seq_one_letter_code
_entity_poly.pdbx_strand_id
1 'polypeptide(L)'
;MEQSKKAIGFFFGLAILAFGFLLFYTKQIEPFSDFALIEWQIKLANQGIFHLPYQNHLEDPNFHFFPFPSLFFHIQNGSAYSTFPNLYPILFSPLYASFGLIGIKVAQFVLFFFSIYLFYQINKNAISAILLLSGSTIFIYIFLIHETILFFFLEILILYLYHNRRTGLSGFLALCLVWMRPEMIFAVAFLPFCFSEKHNWKRYWFVFLITGIVFSIVNQFTFGTFVPIRFFKKPEYQFRPEIAFYLFKITLEQIPIIFLFIIYLVKSFKRKEWFYRNISLLTITTIIILISPNTGGHNTPRYLFGLIPLYILLLRTNTNIENKISKRWILLCLALSIYSLVTLWNQTKELKKISKFQTNTLEELTKIEDQILVFNNSDFAFVALPLLDRKKNLLLLQNQNHRENLITILNAKNASSFTFLELPPSPIPIGETLKLPGCNINCEFRTIETKTLPNALLPIKATRYKRM
;
A
#
# COMPACT_ATOMS: atom_id res chain seq x y z
N MET A 1 10.50 -4.55 36.82
CA MET A 1 10.23 -3.14 36.45
C MET A 1 11.46 -2.45 35.84
N GLU A 2 12.65 -2.64 36.39
CA GLU A 2 13.90 -2.00 35.94
C GLU A 2 14.31 -2.36 34.50
N GLN A 3 14.23 -3.64 34.11
CA GLN A 3 14.52 -4.08 32.72
C GLN A 3 13.61 -3.43 31.68
N SER A 4 12.34 -3.18 32.02
CA SER A 4 11.41 -2.49 31.10
C SER A 4 11.75 -1.01 30.97
N LYS A 5 12.20 -0.34 32.03
CA LYS A 5 12.71 1.04 31.97
C LYS A 5 13.97 1.15 31.10
N LYS A 6 14.93 0.23 31.29
CA LYS A 6 16.16 0.16 30.45
C LYS A 6 15.83 -0.11 28.98
N ALA A 7 14.89 -1.01 28.71
CA ALA A 7 14.43 -1.28 27.34
C ALA A 7 13.76 -0.05 26.68
N ILE A 8 12.92 0.70 27.41
CA ILE A 8 12.34 1.96 26.91
C ILE A 8 13.43 2.94 26.51
N GLY A 9 14.42 3.18 27.40
CA GLY A 9 15.54 4.07 27.10
C GLY A 9 16.36 3.64 25.88
N PHE A 10 16.63 2.34 25.75
CA PHE A 10 17.32 1.78 24.59
C PHE A 10 16.55 1.99 23.28
N PHE A 11 15.27 1.60 23.24
CA PHE A 11 14.45 1.77 22.03
C PHE A 11 14.29 3.25 21.68
N PHE A 12 14.11 4.12 22.67
CA PHE A 12 14.01 5.56 22.45
C PHE A 12 15.31 6.15 21.88
N GLY A 13 16.47 5.84 22.47
CA GLY A 13 17.77 6.30 21.97
C GLY A 13 18.11 5.77 20.58
N LEU A 14 17.90 4.47 20.35
CA LEU A 14 18.05 3.87 19.02
C LEU A 14 17.12 4.52 18.01
N ALA A 15 15.89 4.81 18.42
CA ALA A 15 14.91 5.45 17.56
C ALA A 15 15.38 6.86 17.16
N ILE A 16 15.79 7.70 18.12
CA ILE A 16 16.31 9.03 17.79
C ILE A 16 17.49 8.97 16.81
N LEU A 17 18.45 8.07 17.06
CA LEU A 17 19.62 7.90 16.18
C LEU A 17 19.22 7.45 14.77
N ALA A 18 18.33 6.45 14.69
CA ALA A 18 17.84 5.93 13.42
C ALA A 18 17.04 7.00 12.65
N PHE A 19 16.16 7.73 13.34
CA PHE A 19 15.37 8.80 12.73
C PHE A 19 16.26 9.91 12.21
N GLY A 20 17.22 10.39 13.01
CA GLY A 20 18.15 11.43 12.61
C GLY A 20 18.92 11.03 11.36
N PHE A 21 19.61 9.88 11.40
CA PHE A 21 20.36 9.37 10.25
C PHE A 21 19.50 9.25 8.99
N LEU A 22 18.32 8.64 9.11
CA LEU A 22 17.46 8.36 7.96
C LEU A 22 16.79 9.63 7.43
N LEU A 23 16.40 10.59 8.28
CA LEU A 23 15.81 11.86 7.86
C LEU A 23 16.79 12.68 7.02
N PHE A 24 18.08 12.72 7.41
CA PHE A 24 19.11 13.37 6.60
C PHE A 24 19.33 12.64 5.27
N TYR A 25 19.42 11.31 5.28
CA TYR A 25 19.74 10.53 4.09
C TYR A 25 18.59 10.47 3.05
N THR A 26 17.34 10.50 3.52
CA THR A 26 16.12 10.37 2.70
C THR A 26 15.45 11.71 2.37
N LYS A 27 16.04 12.84 2.79
CA LYS A 27 15.50 14.19 2.55
C LYS A 27 15.16 14.47 1.08
N GLN A 28 15.90 13.86 0.16
CA GLN A 28 15.75 14.03 -1.29
C GLN A 28 14.61 13.20 -1.92
N ILE A 29 13.90 12.37 -1.14
CA ILE A 29 12.80 11.55 -1.65
C ILE A 29 11.50 12.33 -1.46
N GLU A 30 10.96 12.82 -2.56
CA GLU A 30 9.63 13.41 -2.65
C GLU A 30 8.55 12.32 -2.86
N PRO A 31 7.30 12.56 -2.42
CA PRO A 31 6.18 11.66 -2.70
C PRO A 31 5.99 11.48 -4.21
N PHE A 32 5.62 10.27 -4.62
CA PHE A 32 5.56 9.86 -6.02
C PHE A 32 4.33 8.95 -6.25
N SER A 33 3.82 8.82 -7.47
CA SER A 33 2.60 8.15 -8.00
C SER A 33 1.87 7.18 -7.07
N ASP A 34 2.52 6.12 -6.60
CA ASP A 34 1.91 5.09 -5.74
C ASP A 34 1.48 5.67 -4.37
N PHE A 35 2.16 6.73 -3.93
CA PHE A 35 1.89 7.51 -2.72
C PHE A 35 1.12 8.80 -3.01
N ALA A 36 1.10 9.28 -4.27
CA ALA A 36 0.37 10.47 -4.67
C ALA A 36 -1.15 10.28 -4.50
N LEU A 37 -1.68 9.08 -4.76
CA LEU A 37 -3.08 8.76 -4.46
C LEU A 37 -3.37 8.90 -2.95
N ILE A 38 -2.53 8.31 -2.11
CA ILE A 38 -2.72 8.34 -0.64
C ILE A 38 -2.59 9.77 -0.12
N GLU A 39 -1.63 10.54 -0.63
CA GLU A 39 -1.47 11.97 -0.30
C GLU A 39 -2.70 12.78 -0.72
N TRP A 40 -3.22 12.55 -1.93
CA TRP A 40 -4.43 13.21 -2.40
C TRP A 40 -5.63 12.87 -1.52
N GLN A 41 -5.79 11.61 -1.14
CA GLN A 41 -6.83 11.19 -0.20
C GLN A 41 -6.68 11.82 1.19
N ILE A 42 -5.44 12.01 1.67
CA ILE A 42 -5.16 12.74 2.92
C ILE A 42 -5.63 14.19 2.81
N LYS A 43 -5.35 14.87 1.69
CA LYS A 43 -5.82 16.23 1.42
C LYS A 43 -7.35 16.31 1.37
N LEU A 44 -8.00 15.35 0.72
CA LEU A 44 -9.47 15.25 0.68
C LEU A 44 -10.05 15.01 2.08
N ALA A 45 -9.45 14.13 2.87
CA ALA A 45 -9.88 13.88 4.25
C ALA A 45 -9.77 15.14 5.14
N ASN A 46 -8.74 15.97 4.95
CA ASN A 46 -8.63 17.28 5.61
C ASN A 46 -9.78 18.24 5.25
N GLN A 47 -10.38 18.05 4.08
CA GLN A 47 -11.55 18.82 3.62
C GLN A 47 -12.88 18.15 4.02
N GLY A 48 -12.86 17.02 4.73
CA GLY A 48 -14.05 16.23 5.04
C GLY A 48 -14.63 15.46 3.85
N ILE A 49 -13.85 15.30 2.77
CA ILE A 49 -14.26 14.60 1.55
C ILE A 49 -13.73 13.16 1.58
N PHE A 50 -14.63 12.17 1.51
CA PHE A 50 -14.30 10.74 1.58
C PHE A 50 -14.56 9.96 0.28
N HIS A 51 -14.98 10.65 -0.78
CA HIS A 51 -15.05 10.12 -2.13
C HIS A 51 -13.93 10.74 -2.98
N LEU A 52 -13.65 10.14 -4.14
CA LEU A 52 -12.72 10.67 -5.12
C LEU A 52 -13.51 11.59 -6.07
N PRO A 53 -13.28 12.91 -6.03
CA PRO A 53 -14.06 13.85 -6.83
C PRO A 53 -13.80 13.66 -8.32
N TYR A 54 -14.86 13.74 -9.12
CA TYR A 54 -14.80 13.68 -10.58
C TYR A 54 -15.64 14.78 -11.22
N GLN A 55 -14.97 15.69 -11.94
CA GLN A 55 -15.60 16.87 -12.52
C GLN A 55 -16.44 16.59 -13.77
N ASN A 56 -16.35 15.38 -14.33
CA ASN A 56 -17.04 14.98 -15.57
C ASN A 56 -18.08 13.88 -15.33
N HIS A 57 -18.56 13.70 -14.09
CA HIS A 57 -19.51 12.61 -13.76
C HIS A 57 -20.87 12.75 -14.45
N LEU A 58 -21.25 13.97 -14.90
CA LEU A 58 -22.48 14.19 -15.66
C LEU A 58 -22.31 13.75 -17.12
N GLU A 59 -21.15 14.05 -17.71
CA GLU A 59 -20.81 13.71 -19.10
C GLU A 59 -20.29 12.27 -19.27
N ASP A 60 -19.78 11.69 -18.19
CA ASP A 60 -19.25 10.33 -18.09
C ASP A 60 -19.80 9.61 -16.84
N PRO A 61 -21.10 9.26 -16.83
CA PRO A 61 -21.78 8.68 -15.66
C PRO A 61 -21.26 7.29 -15.27
N ASN A 62 -20.59 6.61 -16.20
CA ASN A 62 -19.99 5.30 -15.99
C ASN A 62 -18.49 5.38 -15.62
N PHE A 63 -17.92 6.59 -15.51
CA PHE A 63 -16.52 6.82 -15.12
C PHE A 63 -15.50 6.13 -16.04
N HIS A 64 -15.78 6.05 -17.34
CA HIS A 64 -14.90 5.45 -18.34
C HIS A 64 -13.58 6.22 -18.50
N PHE A 65 -13.59 7.54 -18.25
CA PHE A 65 -12.42 8.42 -18.36
C PHE A 65 -11.82 8.81 -17.01
N PHE A 66 -12.31 8.21 -15.92
CA PHE A 66 -11.79 8.50 -14.60
C PHE A 66 -10.28 8.21 -14.54
N PRO A 67 -9.46 9.10 -13.95
CA PRO A 67 -7.99 9.01 -14.01
C PRO A 67 -7.39 7.82 -13.26
N PHE A 68 -8.23 6.93 -12.73
CA PHE A 68 -7.86 5.73 -12.02
C PHE A 68 -8.43 4.49 -12.71
N PRO A 69 -7.69 3.37 -12.75
CA PRO A 69 -8.27 2.08 -13.10
C PRO A 69 -9.45 1.70 -12.20
N SER A 70 -10.45 1.00 -12.75
CA SER A 70 -11.67 0.54 -12.04
C SER A 70 -11.40 -0.34 -10.81
N LEU A 71 -10.19 -0.85 -10.68
CA LEU A 71 -9.70 -1.57 -9.50
C LEU A 71 -9.58 -0.68 -8.25
N PHE A 72 -9.31 0.61 -8.42
CA PHE A 72 -9.01 1.52 -7.31
C PHE A 72 -10.22 2.32 -6.82
N PHE A 73 -11.34 2.24 -7.52
CA PHE A 73 -12.58 2.88 -7.10
C PHE A 73 -13.83 2.03 -7.32
N HIS A 74 -14.87 2.32 -6.54
CA HIS A 74 -16.20 1.77 -6.62
C HIS A 74 -17.22 2.88 -6.80
N ILE A 75 -18.15 2.71 -7.74
CA ILE A 75 -19.14 3.73 -8.05
C ILE A 75 -20.41 3.40 -7.28
N GLN A 76 -20.90 4.33 -6.48
CA GLN A 76 -22.18 4.22 -5.79
C GLN A 76 -22.85 5.59 -5.77
N ASN A 77 -24.12 5.67 -6.15
CA ASN A 77 -24.92 6.91 -6.15
C ASN A 77 -24.22 8.07 -6.89
N GLY A 78 -23.64 7.80 -8.06
CA GLY A 78 -22.96 8.81 -8.89
C GLY A 78 -21.62 9.32 -8.34
N SER A 79 -21.09 8.72 -7.27
CA SER A 79 -19.79 9.08 -6.68
C SER A 79 -18.80 7.92 -6.77
N ALA A 80 -17.52 8.24 -7.02
CA ALA A 80 -16.44 7.26 -6.97
C ALA A 80 -15.84 7.20 -5.56
N TYR A 81 -15.90 6.05 -4.90
CA TYR A 81 -15.29 5.79 -3.61
C TYR A 81 -14.02 4.98 -3.78
N SER A 82 -12.98 5.24 -3.01
CA SER A 82 -11.78 4.42 -3.08
C SER A 82 -12.07 2.99 -2.64
N THR A 83 -11.48 2.01 -3.32
CA THR A 83 -11.48 0.62 -2.84
C THR A 83 -10.54 0.41 -1.65
N PHE A 84 -9.67 1.39 -1.35
CA PHE A 84 -8.91 1.45 -0.11
C PHE A 84 -9.77 2.14 0.97
N PRO A 85 -9.91 1.54 2.16
CA PRO A 85 -10.59 2.22 3.26
C PRO A 85 -9.82 3.48 3.66
N ASN A 86 -10.55 4.58 3.81
CA ASN A 86 -9.98 5.90 4.12
C ASN A 86 -9.40 6.01 5.55
N LEU A 87 -9.23 4.92 6.31
CA LEU A 87 -8.77 5.02 7.70
C LEU A 87 -7.38 5.64 7.78
N TYR A 88 -6.43 5.23 6.94
CA TYR A 88 -5.10 5.83 6.94
C TYR A 88 -5.17 7.33 6.57
N PRO A 89 -5.82 7.74 5.46
CA PRO A 89 -6.05 9.16 5.19
C PRO A 89 -6.69 9.93 6.35
N ILE A 90 -7.75 9.39 6.96
CA ILE A 90 -8.46 10.03 8.08
C ILE A 90 -7.52 10.24 9.27
N LEU A 91 -6.79 9.19 9.70
CA LEU A 91 -5.94 9.24 10.88
C LEU A 91 -4.70 10.14 10.68
N PHE A 92 -4.13 10.16 9.48
CA PHE A 92 -2.91 10.93 9.18
C PHE A 92 -3.20 12.34 8.67
N SER A 93 -4.44 12.66 8.30
CA SER A 93 -4.82 14.00 7.82
C SER A 93 -4.50 15.14 8.78
N PRO A 94 -4.77 15.06 10.11
CA PRO A 94 -4.45 16.16 11.03
C PRO A 94 -2.94 16.37 11.19
N LEU A 95 -2.16 15.29 11.12
CA LEU A 95 -0.69 15.33 11.17
C LEU A 95 -0.13 15.98 9.92
N TYR A 96 -0.68 15.66 8.75
CA TYR A 96 -0.32 16.30 7.49
C TYR A 96 -0.70 17.78 7.47
N ALA A 97 -1.88 18.14 7.97
CA ALA A 97 -2.31 19.53 8.07
C ALA A 97 -1.38 20.36 8.96
N SER A 98 -0.91 19.78 10.07
CA SER A 98 -0.10 20.50 11.07
C SER A 98 1.39 20.57 10.70
N PHE A 99 1.95 19.50 10.13
CA PHE A 99 3.40 19.34 9.95
C PHE A 99 3.79 18.80 8.56
N GLY A 100 2.86 18.74 7.62
CA GLY A 100 3.06 18.22 6.27
C GLY A 100 3.58 16.77 6.26
N LEU A 101 4.43 16.48 5.28
CA LEU A 101 5.05 15.16 5.10
C LEU A 101 5.91 14.72 6.29
N ILE A 102 6.54 15.68 6.97
CA ILE A 102 7.38 15.39 8.14
C ILE A 102 6.53 14.82 9.27
N GLY A 103 5.34 15.38 9.50
CA GLY A 103 4.39 14.87 10.50
C GLY A 103 4.03 13.40 10.29
N ILE A 104 3.76 13.02 9.04
CA ILE A 104 3.47 11.63 8.67
C ILE A 104 4.67 10.72 8.96
N LYS A 105 5.87 11.11 8.51
CA LYS A 105 7.11 10.33 8.72
C LYS A 105 7.40 10.14 10.21
N VAL A 106 7.24 11.18 11.03
CA VAL A 106 7.41 11.10 12.50
C VAL A 106 6.40 10.13 13.10
N ALA A 107 5.13 10.21 12.72
CA ALA A 107 4.10 9.33 13.26
C ALA A 107 4.34 7.86 12.87
N GLN A 108 4.66 7.57 11.61
CA GLN A 108 5.03 6.23 11.17
C GLN A 108 6.27 5.73 11.93
N PHE A 109 7.27 6.58 12.11
CA PHE A 109 8.47 6.26 12.85
C PHE A 109 8.17 5.85 14.30
N VAL A 110 7.34 6.63 14.99
CA VAL A 110 6.87 6.32 16.35
C VAL A 110 6.09 5.01 16.38
N LEU A 111 5.14 4.81 15.46
CA LEU A 111 4.35 3.58 15.37
C LEU A 111 5.24 2.36 15.15
N PHE A 112 6.25 2.44 14.27
CA PHE A 112 7.17 1.34 14.02
C PHE A 112 7.95 0.94 15.28
N PHE A 113 8.64 1.87 15.95
CA PHE A 113 9.39 1.55 17.15
C PHE A 113 8.49 1.14 18.32
N PHE A 114 7.30 1.73 18.43
CA PHE A 114 6.32 1.32 19.42
C PHE A 114 5.83 -0.11 19.18
N SER A 115 5.70 -0.54 17.92
CA SER A 115 5.43 -1.93 17.54
C SER A 115 6.53 -2.85 18.06
N ILE A 116 7.80 -2.53 17.82
CA ILE A 116 8.94 -3.33 18.32
C ILE A 116 8.91 -3.44 19.85
N TYR A 117 8.63 -2.33 20.53
CA TYR A 117 8.49 -2.31 21.97
C TYR A 117 7.35 -3.22 22.44
N LEU A 118 6.14 -3.10 21.87
CA LEU A 118 4.99 -3.94 22.22
C LEU A 118 5.29 -5.42 21.99
N PHE A 119 5.95 -5.76 20.89
CA PHE A 119 6.36 -7.14 20.61
C PHE A 119 7.38 -7.67 21.61
N TYR A 120 8.37 -6.84 22.01
CA TYR A 120 9.27 -7.16 23.10
C TYR A 120 8.50 -7.43 24.40
N GLN A 121 7.41 -6.70 24.68
CA GLN A 121 6.61 -6.93 25.89
C GLN A 121 5.91 -8.30 25.92
N ILE A 122 5.64 -8.93 24.76
CA ILE A 122 4.99 -10.25 24.66
C ILE A 122 5.89 -11.34 25.27
N ASN A 123 7.13 -11.47 24.79
CA ASN A 123 8.03 -12.57 25.19
C ASN A 123 9.28 -12.12 25.98
N LYS A 124 9.46 -10.82 26.23
CA LYS A 124 10.64 -10.22 26.88
C LYS A 124 11.97 -10.63 26.25
N ASN A 125 11.94 -10.91 24.95
CA ASN A 125 13.05 -11.53 24.23
C ASN A 125 13.73 -10.52 23.31
N ALA A 126 14.95 -10.12 23.66
CA ALA A 126 15.73 -9.15 22.88
C ALA A 126 16.02 -9.65 21.46
N ILE A 127 16.30 -10.96 21.28
CA ILE A 127 16.53 -11.55 19.96
C ILE A 127 15.28 -11.38 19.09
N SER A 128 14.09 -11.70 19.61
CA SER A 128 12.84 -11.56 18.86
C SER A 128 12.57 -10.11 18.45
N ALA A 129 12.91 -9.15 19.31
CA ALA A 129 12.80 -7.73 18.97
C ALA A 129 13.78 -7.30 17.88
N ILE A 130 15.03 -7.78 17.93
CA ILE A 130 16.03 -7.53 16.87
C ILE A 130 15.60 -8.19 15.57
N LEU A 131 15.12 -9.44 15.60
CA LEU A 131 14.57 -10.11 14.42
C LEU A 131 13.35 -9.38 13.85
N LEU A 132 12.56 -8.69 14.68
CA LEU A 132 11.44 -7.90 14.18
C LEU A 132 11.94 -6.59 13.51
N LEU A 133 13.00 -6.00 14.04
CA LEU A 133 13.67 -4.82 13.46
C LEU A 133 14.38 -5.11 12.14
N SER A 134 15.09 -6.25 12.03
CA SER A 134 16.00 -6.56 10.91
C SER A 134 15.68 -7.86 10.18
N GLY A 135 14.55 -8.50 10.47
CA GLY A 135 14.06 -9.67 9.75
C GLY A 135 13.32 -9.32 8.46
N SER A 136 13.15 -8.03 8.17
CA SER A 136 12.53 -7.53 6.94
C SER A 136 12.95 -6.10 6.61
N THR A 137 12.61 -5.69 5.39
CA THR A 137 12.78 -4.33 4.89
C THR A 137 11.59 -3.42 5.17
N ILE A 138 10.62 -3.83 6.01
CA ILE A 138 9.37 -3.08 6.24
C ILE A 138 9.60 -1.62 6.69
N PHE A 139 10.70 -1.36 7.38
CA PHE A 139 11.03 -0.04 7.89
C PHE A 139 11.29 1.00 6.78
N ILE A 140 11.49 0.59 5.52
CA ILE A 140 11.54 1.51 4.39
C ILE A 140 10.24 2.32 4.21
N TYR A 141 9.11 1.74 4.62
CA TYR A 141 7.80 2.37 4.52
C TYR A 141 7.61 3.52 5.52
N ILE A 142 8.54 3.74 6.46
CA ILE A 142 8.56 4.94 7.33
C ILE A 142 8.84 6.21 6.51
N PHE A 143 9.50 6.09 5.35
CA PHE A 143 9.85 7.23 4.50
C PHE A 143 8.81 7.54 3.44
N LEU A 144 7.79 6.69 3.32
CA LEU A 144 6.82 6.69 2.25
C LEU A 144 5.44 6.96 2.84
N ILE A 145 4.62 7.79 2.19
CA ILE A 145 3.26 8.03 2.65
C ILE A 145 2.43 6.77 2.35
N HIS A 146 2.43 5.83 3.29
CA HIS A 146 1.79 4.55 3.07
C HIS A 146 1.29 3.94 4.39
N GLU A 147 0.19 3.21 4.26
CA GLU A 147 -0.53 2.50 5.32
C GLU A 147 0.21 1.31 5.95
N THR A 148 1.33 0.86 5.36
CA THR A 148 2.03 -0.38 5.77
C THR A 148 2.47 -0.35 7.23
N ILE A 149 3.02 0.77 7.70
CA ILE A 149 3.50 0.88 9.08
C ILE A 149 2.33 0.91 10.08
N LEU A 150 1.21 1.52 9.71
CA LEU A 150 -0.01 1.51 10.53
C LEU A 150 -0.53 0.07 10.68
N PHE A 151 -0.58 -0.71 9.60
CA PHE A 151 -1.03 -2.09 9.68
C PHE A 151 -0.08 -2.99 10.45
N PHE A 152 1.22 -2.83 10.25
CA PHE A 152 2.22 -3.53 11.06
C PHE A 152 2.04 -3.24 12.56
N PHE A 153 1.81 -1.97 12.91
CA PHE A 153 1.50 -1.59 14.29
C PHE A 153 0.22 -2.26 14.80
N LEU A 154 -0.86 -2.24 14.01
CA LEU A 154 -2.11 -2.88 14.39
C LEU A 154 -1.96 -4.38 14.60
N GLU A 155 -1.23 -5.08 13.73
CA GLU A 155 -0.95 -6.51 13.86
C GLU A 155 -0.23 -6.83 15.17
N ILE A 156 0.84 -6.08 15.49
CA ILE A 156 1.56 -6.25 16.74
C ILE A 156 0.68 -5.90 17.94
N LEU A 157 -0.13 -4.86 17.85
CA LEU A 157 -1.05 -4.47 18.91
C LEU A 157 -2.10 -5.55 19.15
N ILE A 158 -2.68 -6.14 18.10
CA ILE A 158 -3.65 -7.24 18.18
C ILE A 158 -3.00 -8.44 18.88
N LEU A 159 -1.77 -8.81 18.50
CA LEU A 159 -1.00 -9.89 19.14
C LEU A 159 -0.75 -9.59 20.63
N TYR A 160 -0.32 -8.38 20.95
CA TYR A 160 -0.06 -7.93 22.32
C TYR A 160 -1.32 -7.95 23.19
N LEU A 161 -2.45 -7.46 22.66
CA LEU A 161 -3.74 -7.45 23.36
C LEU A 161 -4.27 -8.86 23.60
N TYR A 162 -4.16 -9.74 22.60
CA TYR A 162 -4.51 -11.15 22.77
C TYR A 162 -3.63 -11.81 23.83
N HIS A 163 -2.32 -11.56 23.77
CA HIS A 163 -1.36 -12.05 24.75
C HIS A 163 -1.75 -11.59 26.17
N ASN A 164 -2.17 -10.35 26.34
CA ASN A 164 -2.56 -9.80 27.65
C ASN A 164 -4.02 -10.07 28.04
N ARG A 165 -4.64 -11.10 27.46
CA ARG A 165 -6.02 -11.54 27.75
C ARG A 165 -7.11 -10.49 27.47
N ARG A 166 -6.80 -9.40 26.75
CA ARG A 166 -7.77 -8.42 26.23
C ARG A 166 -8.35 -8.90 24.90
N THR A 167 -8.83 -10.15 24.87
CA THR A 167 -9.18 -10.86 23.63
C THR A 167 -10.37 -10.26 22.89
N GLY A 168 -11.31 -9.59 23.58
CA GLY A 168 -12.40 -8.87 22.93
C GLY A 168 -11.91 -7.68 22.10
N LEU A 169 -11.04 -6.83 22.67
CA LEU A 169 -10.45 -5.70 21.94
C LEU A 169 -9.55 -6.19 20.79
N SER A 170 -8.82 -7.28 21.02
CA SER A 170 -8.05 -7.95 19.97
C SER A 170 -8.96 -8.41 18.82
N GLY A 171 -10.10 -9.03 19.10
CA GLY A 171 -11.08 -9.48 18.08
C GLY A 171 -11.71 -8.33 17.30
N PHE A 172 -12.06 -7.23 17.98
CA PHE A 172 -12.56 -6.01 17.33
C PHE A 172 -11.50 -5.42 16.37
N LEU A 173 -10.29 -5.16 16.87
CA LEU A 173 -9.21 -4.60 16.04
C LEU A 173 -8.77 -5.53 14.91
N ALA A 174 -8.78 -6.84 15.16
CA ALA A 174 -8.54 -7.87 14.17
C ALA A 174 -9.50 -7.76 12.99
N LEU A 175 -10.80 -7.62 13.23
CA LEU A 175 -11.73 -7.41 12.14
C LEU A 175 -11.51 -6.05 11.48
N CYS A 176 -11.30 -4.97 12.23
CA CYS A 176 -10.99 -3.66 11.62
C CYS A 176 -9.81 -3.79 10.64
N LEU A 177 -8.76 -4.53 11.03
CA LEU A 177 -7.63 -4.83 10.16
C LEU A 177 -8.02 -5.64 8.92
N VAL A 178 -8.81 -6.71 9.07
CA VAL A 178 -9.31 -7.52 7.94
C VAL A 178 -10.17 -6.68 7.01
N TRP A 179 -11.01 -5.78 7.53
CA TRP A 179 -11.83 -4.91 6.70
C TRP A 179 -10.97 -3.94 5.87
N MET A 180 -9.81 -3.56 6.41
CA MET A 180 -8.85 -2.73 5.70
C MET A 180 -7.98 -3.48 4.70
N ARG A 181 -7.56 -4.68 5.09
CA ARG A 181 -6.70 -5.58 4.34
C ARG A 181 -7.25 -6.99 4.43
N PRO A 182 -8.11 -7.39 3.50
CA PRO A 182 -8.81 -8.66 3.60
C PRO A 182 -7.91 -9.89 3.63
N GLU A 183 -6.73 -9.82 3.00
CA GLU A 183 -5.68 -10.82 3.07
C GLU A 183 -5.18 -11.11 4.50
N MET A 184 -5.36 -10.19 5.44
CA MET A 184 -4.97 -10.38 6.85
C MET A 184 -5.87 -11.36 7.58
N ILE A 185 -6.99 -11.79 6.99
CA ILE A 185 -7.88 -12.81 7.58
C ILE A 185 -7.10 -14.08 7.95
N PHE A 186 -6.13 -14.48 7.14
CA PHE A 186 -5.33 -15.68 7.40
C PHE A 186 -4.41 -15.50 8.60
N ALA A 187 -3.72 -14.36 8.71
CA ALA A 187 -2.84 -14.05 9.84
C ALA A 187 -3.63 -13.96 11.15
N VAL A 188 -4.78 -13.27 11.09
CA VAL A 188 -5.70 -13.05 12.20
C VAL A 188 -6.38 -14.35 12.64
N ALA A 189 -6.72 -15.24 11.71
CA ALA A 189 -7.27 -16.57 12.02
C ALA A 189 -6.21 -17.50 12.63
N PHE A 190 -4.93 -17.33 12.28
CA PHE A 190 -3.83 -18.10 12.84
C PHE A 190 -3.48 -17.70 14.27
N LEU A 191 -3.83 -16.48 14.68
CA LEU A 191 -3.42 -15.88 15.94
C LEU A 191 -3.68 -16.76 17.20
N PRO A 192 -4.86 -17.40 17.38
CA PRO A 192 -5.10 -18.25 18.55
C PRO A 192 -4.13 -19.43 18.65
N PHE A 193 -3.62 -19.95 17.52
CA PHE A 193 -2.68 -21.06 17.49
C PHE A 193 -1.28 -20.67 17.99
N CYS A 194 -0.91 -19.38 17.91
CA CYS A 194 0.34 -18.87 18.48
C CYS A 194 0.33 -18.88 20.03
N PHE A 195 -0.84 -18.87 20.66
CA PHE A 195 -1.00 -18.74 22.11
C PHE A 195 -2.00 -19.78 22.66
N SER A 196 -1.78 -21.06 22.36
CA SER A 196 -2.70 -22.15 22.73
C SER A 196 -3.02 -22.26 24.23
N GLU A 197 -2.13 -21.80 25.09
CA GLU A 197 -2.32 -21.81 26.55
C GLU A 197 -3.32 -20.74 27.04
N LYS A 198 -3.79 -19.84 26.16
CA LYS A 198 -4.69 -18.73 26.54
C LYS A 198 -6.14 -19.07 26.19
N HIS A 199 -6.91 -19.44 27.22
CA HIS A 199 -8.27 -20.00 27.12
C HIS A 199 -9.42 -19.09 26.62
N ASN A 200 -9.15 -17.89 26.09
CA ASN A 200 -10.21 -16.93 25.74
C ASN A 200 -10.45 -16.75 24.22
N TRP A 201 -10.13 -17.77 23.40
CA TRP A 201 -10.30 -17.74 21.94
C TRP A 201 -11.78 -17.57 21.52
N LYS A 202 -12.74 -18.12 22.29
CA LYS A 202 -14.17 -17.97 22.02
C LYS A 202 -14.62 -16.51 22.03
N ARG A 203 -14.17 -15.73 23.03
CA ARG A 203 -14.50 -14.30 23.15
C ARG A 203 -13.92 -13.48 21.99
N TYR A 204 -12.71 -13.83 21.56
CA TYR A 204 -12.09 -13.23 20.39
C TYR A 204 -12.95 -13.41 19.13
N TRP A 205 -13.34 -14.65 18.82
CA TRP A 205 -14.16 -14.93 17.64
C TRP A 205 -15.57 -14.36 17.73
N PHE A 206 -16.19 -14.39 18.90
CA PHE A 206 -17.51 -13.80 19.11
C PHE A 206 -17.50 -12.29 18.78
N VAL A 207 -16.54 -11.53 19.32
CA VAL A 207 -16.43 -10.10 19.01
C VAL A 207 -16.04 -9.86 17.56
N PHE A 208 -15.12 -10.67 17.01
CA PHE A 208 -14.75 -10.60 15.59
C PHE A 208 -15.97 -10.75 14.67
N LEU A 209 -16.81 -11.76 14.91
CA LEU A 209 -17.99 -12.03 14.08
C LEU A 209 -19.08 -10.95 14.23
N ILE A 210 -19.39 -10.51 15.45
CA ILE A 210 -20.39 -9.45 15.67
C ILE A 210 -19.97 -8.15 15.01
N THR A 211 -18.71 -7.76 15.16
CA THR A 211 -18.18 -6.56 14.49
C THR A 211 -18.31 -6.74 12.96
N GLY A 212 -18.17 -7.97 12.46
CA GLY A 212 -18.28 -8.34 11.05
C GLY A 212 -19.66 -8.06 10.51
N ILE A 213 -20.67 -8.53 11.23
CA ILE A 213 -22.08 -8.29 10.90
C ILE A 213 -22.38 -6.80 10.87
N VAL A 214 -21.92 -6.04 11.88
CA VAL A 214 -22.13 -4.58 11.92
C VAL A 214 -21.48 -3.91 10.71
N PHE A 215 -20.24 -4.25 10.39
CA PHE A 215 -19.53 -3.68 9.25
C PHE A 215 -20.20 -4.06 7.92
N SER A 216 -20.66 -5.30 7.76
CA SER A 216 -21.42 -5.74 6.58
C SER A 216 -22.72 -4.95 6.39
N ILE A 217 -23.46 -4.68 7.47
CA ILE A 217 -24.69 -3.88 7.43
C ILE A 217 -24.37 -2.45 7.01
N VAL A 218 -23.39 -1.81 7.67
CA VAL A 218 -22.96 -0.45 7.34
C VAL A 218 -22.54 -0.38 5.87
N ASN A 219 -21.71 -1.31 5.42
CA ASN A 219 -21.17 -1.34 4.06
C ASN A 219 -22.26 -1.57 2.99
N GLN A 220 -23.31 -2.33 3.32
CA GLN A 220 -24.48 -2.47 2.43
C GLN A 220 -25.19 -1.13 2.24
N PHE A 221 -25.37 -0.35 3.31
CA PHE A 221 -26.01 0.97 3.24
C PHE A 221 -25.14 2.02 2.54
N THR A 222 -23.82 2.02 2.73
CA THR A 222 -22.93 3.02 2.13
C THR A 222 -22.47 2.68 0.72
N PHE A 223 -22.19 1.40 0.43
CA PHE A 223 -21.51 0.97 -0.80
C PHE A 223 -22.28 -0.09 -1.60
N GLY A 224 -23.43 -0.55 -1.12
CA GLY A 224 -24.26 -1.55 -1.80
C GLY A 224 -23.71 -2.97 -1.76
N THR A 225 -22.72 -3.26 -0.90
CA THR A 225 -22.13 -4.60 -0.77
C THR A 225 -22.02 -5.04 0.71
N PHE A 226 -22.24 -6.33 0.99
CA PHE A 226 -22.04 -6.89 2.35
C PHE A 226 -20.57 -7.21 2.68
N VAL A 227 -19.71 -7.29 1.65
CA VAL A 227 -18.29 -7.61 1.77
C VAL A 227 -17.43 -6.38 1.48
N PRO A 228 -16.19 -6.32 2.00
CA PRO A 228 -15.23 -5.28 1.62
C PRO A 228 -15.14 -5.12 0.11
N ILE A 229 -15.12 -3.87 -0.37
CA ILE A 229 -15.19 -3.52 -1.80
C ILE A 229 -14.13 -4.26 -2.64
N ARG A 230 -12.93 -4.49 -2.08
CA ARG A 230 -11.86 -5.22 -2.77
C ARG A 230 -12.21 -6.67 -3.13
N PHE A 231 -12.99 -7.36 -2.30
CA PHE A 231 -13.43 -8.72 -2.62
C PHE A 231 -14.51 -8.72 -3.70
N PHE A 232 -15.35 -7.69 -3.73
CA PHE A 232 -16.42 -7.58 -4.73
C PHE A 232 -15.90 -7.29 -6.15
N LYS A 233 -14.85 -6.46 -6.28
CA LYS A 233 -14.37 -5.92 -7.56
C LYS A 233 -13.57 -6.87 -8.46
N LYS A 234 -13.21 -8.09 -8.01
CA LYS A 234 -12.45 -9.07 -8.81
C LYS A 234 -12.98 -10.51 -8.64
N PRO A 235 -14.10 -10.88 -9.28
CA PRO A 235 -14.64 -12.23 -9.20
C PRO A 235 -13.83 -13.26 -10.02
N GLU A 236 -13.18 -12.84 -11.11
CA GLU A 236 -12.45 -13.74 -12.01
C GLU A 236 -10.97 -13.86 -11.62
N TYR A 237 -10.64 -14.96 -10.94
CA TYR A 237 -9.26 -15.30 -10.63
C TYR A 237 -8.52 -15.77 -11.90
N GLN A 238 -7.51 -15.02 -12.32
CA GLN A 238 -6.57 -15.48 -13.35
C GLN A 238 -5.25 -15.86 -12.67
N PHE A 239 -4.90 -17.14 -12.70
CA PHE A 239 -3.60 -17.58 -12.21
C PHE A 239 -2.50 -17.19 -13.21
N ARG A 240 -1.50 -16.43 -12.75
CA ARG A 240 -0.34 -16.06 -13.55
C ARG A 240 0.94 -16.56 -12.87
N PRO A 241 1.51 -17.70 -13.30
CA PRO A 241 2.64 -18.33 -12.62
C PRO A 241 3.89 -17.45 -12.60
N GLU A 242 4.10 -16.63 -13.62
CA GLU A 242 5.20 -15.66 -13.71
C GLU A 242 5.15 -14.63 -12.57
N ILE A 243 3.96 -14.11 -12.27
CA ILE A 243 3.75 -13.15 -11.18
C ILE A 243 3.96 -13.83 -9.82
N ALA A 244 3.46 -15.05 -9.65
CA ALA A 244 3.67 -15.81 -8.42
C ALA A 244 5.15 -16.09 -8.17
N PHE A 245 5.91 -16.48 -9.20
CA PHE A 245 7.36 -16.68 -9.11
C PHE A 245 8.10 -15.38 -8.76
N TYR A 246 7.75 -14.28 -9.43
CA TYR A 246 8.30 -12.96 -9.15
C TYR A 246 8.05 -12.53 -7.69
N LEU A 247 6.82 -12.70 -7.19
CA LEU A 247 6.47 -12.41 -5.81
C LEU A 247 7.23 -13.29 -4.82
N PHE A 248 7.41 -14.58 -5.11
CA PHE A 248 8.19 -15.47 -4.28
C PHE A 248 9.66 -15.02 -4.19
N LYS A 249 10.27 -14.67 -5.32
CA LYS A 249 11.63 -14.13 -5.37
C LYS A 249 11.77 -12.88 -4.50
N ILE A 250 10.90 -11.88 -4.70
CA ILE A 250 11.00 -10.63 -3.92
C ILE A 250 10.73 -10.87 -2.43
N THR A 251 9.82 -11.79 -2.10
CA THR A 251 9.54 -12.18 -0.71
C THR A 251 10.81 -12.64 -0.01
N LEU A 252 11.61 -13.49 -0.67
CA LEU A 252 12.88 -13.97 -0.10
C LEU A 252 13.91 -12.86 0.03
N GLU A 253 13.96 -11.91 -0.90
CA GLU A 253 14.88 -10.76 -0.85
C GLU A 253 14.47 -9.72 0.23
N GLN A 254 13.18 -9.51 0.44
CA GLN A 254 12.68 -8.45 1.32
C GLN A 254 12.34 -8.92 2.74
N ILE A 255 12.14 -10.23 2.94
CA ILE A 255 11.71 -10.84 4.21
C ILE A 255 12.64 -12.04 4.56
N PRO A 256 13.93 -11.79 4.87
CA PRO A 256 14.90 -12.85 5.17
C PRO A 256 14.52 -13.73 6.37
N ILE A 257 13.62 -13.27 7.26
CA ILE A 257 13.12 -14.11 8.35
C ILE A 257 12.40 -15.36 7.85
N ILE A 258 11.79 -15.33 6.65
CA ILE A 258 11.14 -16.50 6.04
C ILE A 258 12.18 -17.56 5.69
N PHE A 259 13.34 -17.17 5.17
CA PHE A 259 14.42 -18.10 4.86
C PHE A 259 14.95 -18.79 6.13
N LEU A 260 15.15 -18.01 7.20
CA LEU A 260 15.53 -18.56 8.50
C LEU A 260 14.47 -19.53 9.06
N PHE A 261 13.19 -19.21 8.86
CA PHE A 261 12.09 -20.08 9.23
C PHE A 261 12.14 -21.42 8.49
N ILE A 262 12.40 -21.40 7.18
CA ILE A 262 12.52 -22.60 6.35
C ILE A 262 13.70 -23.47 6.81
N ILE A 263 14.87 -22.89 7.07
CA ILE A 263 16.03 -23.62 7.62
C ILE A 263 15.68 -24.29 8.95
N TYR A 264 15.03 -23.54 9.84
CA TYR A 264 14.59 -24.06 11.14
C TYR A 264 13.62 -25.23 10.97
N LEU A 265 12.65 -25.12 10.05
CA LEU A 265 11.69 -26.19 9.76
C LEU A 265 12.37 -27.45 9.21
N VAL A 266 13.29 -27.32 8.26
CA VAL A 266 14.06 -28.46 7.72
C VAL A 266 14.84 -29.17 8.83
N LYS A 267 15.45 -28.41 9.73
CA LYS A 267 16.15 -28.97 10.90
C LYS A 267 15.19 -29.68 11.86
N SER A 268 14.00 -29.13 12.05
CA SER A 268 12.95 -29.72 12.88
C SER A 268 12.47 -31.07 12.33
N PHE A 269 12.29 -31.20 11.01
CA PHE A 269 11.95 -32.47 10.37
C PHE A 269 13.01 -33.54 10.66
N LYS A 270 14.31 -33.18 10.58
CA LYS A 270 15.41 -34.10 10.93
C LYS A 270 15.38 -34.56 12.39
N ARG A 271 14.80 -33.75 13.29
CA ARG A 271 14.67 -34.05 14.72
C ARG A 271 13.36 -34.76 15.09
N LYS A 272 12.47 -35.01 14.11
CA LYS A 272 11.14 -35.60 14.31
C LYS A 272 10.26 -34.83 15.31
N GLU A 273 10.53 -33.55 15.52
CA GLU A 273 9.69 -32.69 16.35
C GLU A 273 8.43 -32.33 15.54
N TRP A 274 7.23 -32.54 16.12
CA TRP A 274 5.94 -32.29 15.47
C TRP A 274 5.62 -30.79 15.45
N PHE A 275 5.42 -30.20 14.26
CA PHE A 275 5.17 -28.76 14.12
C PHE A 275 4.08 -28.41 13.09
N TYR A 276 2.85 -28.84 13.34
CA TYR A 276 1.68 -28.46 12.52
C TYR A 276 1.56 -26.94 12.37
N ARG A 277 1.85 -26.16 13.42
CA ARG A 277 1.81 -24.69 13.40
C ARG A 277 2.76 -24.10 12.35
N ASN A 278 3.97 -24.65 12.21
CA ASN A 278 4.97 -24.13 11.28
C ASN A 278 4.58 -24.44 9.84
N ILE A 279 4.07 -25.65 9.59
CA ILE A 279 3.56 -26.04 8.27
C ILE A 279 2.36 -25.16 7.90
N SER A 280 1.39 -25.00 8.80
CA SER A 280 0.23 -24.13 8.58
C SER A 280 0.62 -22.69 8.25
N LEU A 281 1.61 -22.11 8.94
CA LEU A 281 2.06 -20.75 8.66
C LEU A 281 2.69 -20.65 7.26
N LEU A 282 3.48 -21.65 6.83
CA LEU A 282 3.99 -21.68 5.46
C LEU A 282 2.87 -21.85 4.42
N THR A 283 1.88 -22.70 4.69
CA THR A 283 0.71 -22.86 3.82
C THR A 283 -0.03 -21.53 3.67
N ILE A 284 -0.25 -20.80 4.77
CA ILE A 284 -0.86 -19.46 4.75
C ILE A 284 -0.06 -18.50 3.88
N THR A 285 1.26 -18.46 4.04
CA THR A 285 2.15 -17.62 3.22
C THR A 285 2.03 -17.94 1.74
N THR A 286 2.05 -19.22 1.37
CA THR A 286 1.88 -19.65 -0.03
C THR A 286 0.51 -19.23 -0.57
N ILE A 287 -0.56 -19.42 0.20
CA ILE A 287 -1.91 -19.02 -0.19
C ILE A 287 -1.98 -17.50 -0.43
N ILE A 288 -1.40 -16.69 0.46
CA ILE A 288 -1.37 -15.23 0.28
C ILE A 288 -0.58 -14.85 -0.97
N ILE A 289 0.55 -15.49 -1.26
CA ILE A 289 1.32 -15.25 -2.49
C ILE A 289 0.49 -15.55 -3.75
N LEU A 290 -0.30 -16.62 -3.73
CA LEU A 290 -1.13 -17.03 -4.87
C LEU A 290 -2.35 -16.13 -5.07
N ILE A 291 -3.00 -15.68 -3.98
CA ILE A 291 -4.24 -14.91 -4.03
C ILE A 291 -3.98 -13.40 -4.17
N SER A 292 -2.87 -12.89 -3.62
CA SER A 292 -2.55 -11.45 -3.59
C SER A 292 -2.65 -10.76 -4.97
N PRO A 293 -2.09 -11.28 -6.08
CA PRO A 293 -2.23 -10.68 -7.42
C PRO A 293 -3.69 -10.37 -7.81
N ASN A 294 -4.61 -11.21 -7.35
CA ASN A 294 -6.03 -11.14 -7.69
C ASN A 294 -6.87 -10.32 -6.70
N THR A 295 -6.29 -9.82 -5.61
CA THR A 295 -7.01 -8.96 -4.63
C THR A 295 -6.62 -7.48 -4.72
N GLY A 296 -5.95 -7.09 -5.81
CA GLY A 296 -5.36 -5.75 -5.93
C GLY A 296 -3.94 -5.67 -5.36
N GLY A 297 -3.33 -6.84 -5.16
CA GLY A 297 -1.92 -7.01 -4.93
C GLY A 297 -1.05 -6.30 -5.94
N HIS A 298 -0.56 -5.08 -5.68
CA HIS A 298 0.65 -4.61 -6.39
C HIS A 298 1.72 -5.70 -6.29
N ASN A 299 2.56 -5.85 -7.32
CA ASN A 299 3.64 -6.83 -7.44
C ASN A 299 4.74 -6.63 -6.37
N THR A 300 4.37 -6.69 -5.10
CA THR A 300 5.18 -6.35 -3.92
C THR A 300 4.82 -7.30 -2.78
N PRO A 301 5.78 -7.70 -1.94
CA PRO A 301 5.54 -8.65 -0.84
C PRO A 301 4.87 -7.99 0.39
N ARG A 302 4.36 -6.76 0.26
CA ARG A 302 3.84 -5.96 1.39
C ARG A 302 2.73 -6.63 2.19
N TYR A 303 2.02 -7.58 1.57
CA TYR A 303 0.97 -8.40 2.15
C TYR A 303 1.50 -9.48 3.10
N LEU A 304 2.77 -9.84 2.96
CA LEU A 304 3.43 -10.86 3.77
C LEU A 304 4.10 -10.28 5.01
N PHE A 305 4.24 -8.96 5.08
CA PHE A 305 4.81 -8.31 6.25
C PHE A 305 4.01 -8.61 7.53
N GLY A 306 2.70 -8.83 7.40
CA GLY A 306 1.86 -9.23 8.53
C GLY A 306 2.09 -10.63 9.08
N LEU A 307 2.87 -11.45 8.38
CA LEU A 307 3.26 -12.78 8.85
C LEU A 307 4.58 -12.76 9.62
N ILE A 308 5.39 -11.70 9.47
CA ILE A 308 6.70 -11.57 10.14
C ILE A 308 6.61 -11.79 11.64
N PRO A 309 5.67 -11.15 12.37
CA PRO A 309 5.61 -11.33 13.82
C PRO A 309 5.30 -12.79 14.20
N LEU A 310 4.44 -13.45 13.43
CA LEU A 310 4.04 -14.85 13.64
C LEU A 310 5.23 -15.79 13.43
N TYR A 311 6.02 -15.57 12.37
CA TYR A 311 7.25 -16.32 12.12
C TYR A 311 8.24 -16.22 13.28
N ILE A 312 8.44 -15.02 13.82
CA ILE A 312 9.36 -14.80 14.93
C ILE A 312 8.86 -15.46 16.22
N LEU A 313 7.55 -15.41 16.48
CA LEU A 313 6.95 -16.08 17.65
C LEU A 313 7.13 -17.60 17.58
N LEU A 314 6.94 -18.21 16.41
CA LEU A 314 7.13 -19.65 16.23
C LEU A 314 8.61 -20.07 16.24
N LEU A 315 9.54 -19.24 15.75
CA LEU A 315 10.99 -19.50 15.83
C LEU A 315 11.51 -19.52 17.27
N ARG A 316 10.88 -18.76 18.16
CA ARG A 316 11.27 -18.61 19.56
C ARG A 316 10.13 -19.08 20.46
N THR A 317 9.65 -20.32 20.23
CA THR A 317 8.72 -20.99 21.13
C THR A 317 9.21 -20.90 22.57
N ASN A 318 8.32 -20.46 23.47
CA ASN A 318 8.56 -19.97 24.83
C ASN A 318 9.12 -21.00 25.85
N THR A 319 9.74 -22.09 25.43
CA THR A 319 10.05 -23.20 26.33
C THR A 319 11.21 -22.96 27.28
N ASN A 320 12.06 -21.94 27.06
CA ASN A 320 12.99 -21.45 28.07
C ASN A 320 13.40 -19.99 27.75
N ILE A 321 13.13 -19.07 28.69
CA ILE A 321 13.79 -17.76 28.70
C ILE A 321 15.24 -18.03 29.12
N GLU A 322 16.06 -18.43 28.16
CA GLU A 322 17.51 -18.52 28.39
C GLU A 322 18.00 -17.11 28.72
N ASN A 323 18.40 -16.89 29.97
CA ASN A 323 18.91 -15.60 30.45
C ASN A 323 20.20 -15.16 29.72
N LYS A 324 20.84 -16.05 28.95
CA LYS A 324 22.03 -15.77 28.15
C LYS A 324 21.74 -15.99 26.67
N ILE A 325 21.97 -14.95 25.87
CA ILE A 325 21.92 -15.02 24.41
C ILE A 325 23.13 -15.81 23.91
N SER A 326 22.91 -16.88 23.13
CA SER A 326 24.01 -17.66 22.57
C SER A 326 24.79 -16.89 21.49
N LYS A 327 26.10 -17.13 21.38
CA LYS A 327 26.96 -16.49 20.35
C LYS A 327 26.44 -16.68 18.92
N ARG A 328 25.80 -17.82 18.64
CA ARG A 328 25.18 -18.12 17.33
C ARG A 328 24.04 -17.15 16.99
N TRP A 329 23.18 -16.85 17.97
CA TRP A 329 22.10 -15.88 17.78
C TRP A 329 22.62 -14.46 17.61
N ILE A 330 23.68 -14.08 18.34
CA ILE A 330 24.34 -12.77 18.16
C ILE A 330 24.85 -12.64 16.74
N LEU A 331 25.60 -13.63 16.24
CA LEU A 331 26.15 -13.63 14.89
C LEU A 331 25.04 -13.57 13.83
N LEU A 332 23.96 -14.33 14.01
CA LEU A 332 22.84 -14.36 13.08
C LEU A 332 22.07 -13.04 13.05
N CYS A 333 21.82 -12.42 14.22
CA CYS A 333 21.19 -11.11 14.30
C CYS A 333 22.08 -10.03 13.67
N LEU A 334 23.39 -10.10 13.87
CA LEU A 334 24.35 -9.19 13.24
C LEU A 334 24.32 -9.33 11.71
N ALA A 335 24.37 -10.55 11.19
CA ALA A 335 24.33 -10.82 9.76
C ALA A 335 23.02 -10.31 9.12
N LEU A 336 21.86 -10.57 9.75
CA LEU A 336 20.58 -10.04 9.30
C LEU A 336 20.50 -8.52 9.33
N SER A 337 21.09 -7.90 10.36
CA SER A 337 21.11 -6.45 10.50
C SER A 337 21.98 -5.81 9.41
N ILE A 338 23.14 -6.38 9.11
CA ILE A 338 23.99 -5.95 7.99
C ILE A 338 23.25 -6.13 6.66
N TYR A 339 22.63 -7.30 6.44
CA TYR A 339 21.84 -7.56 5.23
C TYR A 339 20.72 -6.52 5.06
N SER A 340 19.94 -6.27 6.11
CA SER A 340 18.85 -5.29 6.08
C SER A 340 19.34 -3.88 5.79
N LEU A 341 20.49 -3.48 6.33
CA LEU A 341 21.10 -2.18 6.03
C LEU A 341 21.54 -2.07 4.57
N VAL A 342 22.16 -3.10 4.01
CA VAL A 342 22.56 -3.15 2.59
C VAL A 342 21.33 -3.09 1.69
N THR A 343 20.30 -3.88 1.98
CA THR A 343 19.07 -3.90 1.19
C THR A 343 18.34 -2.56 1.26
N LEU A 344 18.25 -1.95 2.44
CA LEU A 344 17.71 -0.60 2.59
C LEU A 344 18.46 0.42 1.74
N TRP A 345 19.79 0.40 1.80
CA TRP A 345 20.61 1.32 1.03
C TRP A 345 20.31 1.22 -0.47
N ASN A 346 20.23 -0.01 -0.99
CA ASN A 346 19.90 -0.25 -2.39
C ASN A 346 18.47 0.20 -2.73
N GLN A 347 17.48 -0.17 -1.92
CA GLN A 347 16.10 0.26 -2.14
C GLN A 347 15.95 1.79 -2.06
N THR A 348 16.66 2.45 -1.14
CA THR A 348 16.64 3.91 -1.03
C THR A 348 17.21 4.59 -2.27
N LYS A 349 18.25 4.02 -2.88
CA LYS A 349 18.77 4.50 -4.17
C LYS A 349 17.73 4.38 -5.28
N GLU A 350 17.02 3.26 -5.36
CA GLU A 350 15.95 3.08 -6.35
C GLU A 350 14.78 4.04 -6.10
N LEU A 351 14.36 4.23 -4.85
CA LEU A 351 13.33 5.21 -4.50
C LEU A 351 13.73 6.64 -4.88
N LYS A 352 14.99 7.03 -4.70
CA LYS A 352 15.50 8.34 -5.18
C LYS A 352 15.41 8.46 -6.70
N LYS A 353 15.72 7.41 -7.45
CA LYS A 353 15.58 7.40 -8.91
C LYS A 353 14.12 7.55 -9.34
N ILE A 354 13.21 6.77 -8.73
CA ILE A 354 11.78 6.82 -9.02
C ILE A 354 11.21 8.20 -8.67
N SER A 355 11.51 8.72 -7.48
CA SER A 355 11.08 10.04 -7.04
C SER A 355 11.56 11.13 -8.00
N LYS A 356 12.84 11.11 -8.40
CA LYS A 356 13.36 12.05 -9.41
C LYS A 356 12.68 11.90 -10.77
N PHE A 357 12.46 10.67 -11.23
CA PHE A 357 11.75 10.38 -12.48
C PHE A 357 10.37 11.02 -12.50
N GLN A 358 9.61 10.85 -11.43
CA GLN A 358 8.23 11.34 -11.36
C GLN A 358 8.13 12.84 -11.08
N THR A 359 9.06 13.39 -10.29
CA THR A 359 9.15 14.84 -10.05
C THR A 359 9.45 15.58 -11.35
N ASN A 360 10.46 15.13 -12.10
CA ASN A 360 10.77 15.68 -13.42
C ASN A 360 9.57 15.57 -14.38
N THR A 361 8.88 14.43 -14.37
CA THR A 361 7.69 14.23 -15.20
C THR A 361 6.57 15.20 -14.82
N LEU A 362 6.26 15.31 -13.53
CA LEU A 362 5.25 16.25 -13.03
C LEU A 362 5.61 17.69 -13.37
N GLU A 363 6.88 18.10 -13.18
CA GLU A 363 7.36 19.43 -13.57
C GLU A 363 7.14 19.72 -15.05
N GLU A 364 7.46 18.78 -15.95
CA GLU A 364 7.19 18.94 -17.38
C GLU A 364 5.69 19.02 -17.67
N LEU A 365 4.86 18.18 -17.03
CA LEU A 365 3.41 18.24 -17.16
C LEU A 365 2.82 19.57 -16.68
N THR A 366 3.42 20.22 -15.67
CA THR A 366 2.96 21.54 -15.21
C THR A 366 3.16 22.65 -16.24
N LYS A 367 4.08 22.47 -17.20
CA LYS A 367 4.37 23.45 -18.26
C LYS A 367 3.37 23.38 -19.41
N ILE A 368 2.58 22.32 -19.50
CA ILE A 368 1.55 22.17 -20.53
C ILE A 368 0.43 23.18 -20.25
N GLU A 369 0.13 24.04 -21.22
CA GLU A 369 -0.87 25.10 -21.08
C GLU A 369 -2.30 24.56 -20.99
N ASP A 370 -2.63 23.55 -21.82
CA ASP A 370 -3.99 23.03 -21.96
C ASP A 370 -4.56 22.53 -20.62
N GLN A 371 -5.81 22.90 -20.32
CA GLN A 371 -6.47 22.54 -19.06
C GLN A 371 -6.84 21.06 -18.99
N ILE A 372 -7.10 20.43 -20.15
CA ILE A 372 -7.50 19.04 -20.24
C ILE A 372 -6.29 18.22 -20.70
N LEU A 373 -5.89 17.27 -19.86
CA LEU A 373 -4.82 16.32 -20.11
C LEU A 373 -5.42 14.93 -20.24
N VAL A 374 -5.20 14.29 -21.39
CA VAL A 374 -5.70 12.94 -21.67
C VAL A 374 -4.52 11.97 -21.65
N PHE A 375 -4.57 10.96 -20.81
CA PHE A 375 -3.53 9.94 -20.65
C PHE A 375 -4.01 8.63 -21.27
N ASN A 376 -3.11 7.85 -21.85
CA ASN A 376 -3.40 6.45 -22.24
C ASN A 376 -2.82 5.41 -21.26
N ASN A 377 -2.13 5.88 -20.22
CA ASN A 377 -1.46 5.05 -19.24
C ASN A 377 -1.82 5.53 -17.83
N SER A 378 -2.28 4.61 -16.98
CA SER A 378 -2.71 4.95 -15.63
C SER A 378 -1.60 5.49 -14.76
N ASP A 379 -0.37 4.98 -14.89
CA ASP A 379 0.76 5.36 -14.03
C ASP A 379 1.12 6.84 -14.20
N PHE A 380 0.94 7.38 -15.41
CA PHE A 380 1.08 8.82 -15.66
C PHE A 380 -0.07 9.65 -15.13
N ALA A 381 -1.29 9.15 -15.23
CA ALA A 381 -2.43 9.80 -14.60
C ALA A 381 -2.22 9.89 -13.07
N PHE A 382 -1.62 8.87 -12.44
CA PHE A 382 -1.20 8.90 -11.03
C PHE A 382 -0.13 9.95 -10.73
N VAL A 383 0.92 10.06 -11.56
CA VAL A 383 1.95 11.11 -11.42
C VAL A 383 1.33 12.50 -11.53
N ALA A 384 0.31 12.67 -12.38
CA ALA A 384 -0.34 13.94 -12.65
C ALA A 384 -1.38 14.36 -11.60
N LEU A 385 -1.75 13.52 -10.62
CA LEU A 385 -2.79 13.85 -9.62
C LEU A 385 -2.60 15.19 -8.91
N PRO A 386 -1.38 15.64 -8.54
CA PRO A 386 -1.19 16.95 -7.95
C PRO A 386 -1.65 18.12 -8.84
N LEU A 387 -1.84 17.91 -10.15
CA LEU A 387 -2.36 18.91 -11.06
C LEU A 387 -3.88 19.16 -10.90
N LEU A 388 -4.61 18.26 -10.23
CA LEU A 388 -6.02 18.48 -9.87
C LEU A 388 -6.15 19.70 -8.94
N ASP A 389 -5.19 19.90 -8.01
CA ASP A 389 -5.12 21.07 -7.14
C ASP A 389 -4.89 22.37 -7.94
N ARG A 390 -4.33 22.25 -9.16
CA ARG A 390 -4.12 23.35 -10.11
C ARG A 390 -5.25 23.49 -11.14
N LYS A 391 -6.41 22.87 -10.87
CA LYS A 391 -7.60 22.88 -11.73
C LYS A 391 -7.40 22.27 -13.12
N LYS A 392 -6.37 21.45 -13.33
CA LYS A 392 -6.27 20.61 -14.54
C LYS A 392 -7.33 19.51 -14.48
N ASN A 393 -7.89 19.16 -15.63
CA ASN A 393 -8.81 18.04 -15.79
C ASN A 393 -8.03 16.84 -16.36
N LEU A 394 -7.96 15.75 -15.60
CA LEU A 394 -7.21 14.56 -15.97
C LEU A 394 -8.19 13.48 -16.45
N LEU A 395 -8.01 13.01 -17.68
CA LEU A 395 -8.82 11.95 -18.29
C LEU A 395 -7.95 10.76 -18.65
N LEU A 396 -8.39 9.54 -18.37
CA LEU A 396 -7.70 8.30 -18.75
C LEU A 396 -8.45 7.61 -19.89
N LEU A 397 -7.83 7.53 -21.07
CA LEU A 397 -8.34 6.82 -22.22
C LEU A 397 -8.00 5.33 -22.10
N GLN A 398 -8.98 4.50 -21.71
CA GLN A 398 -8.79 3.07 -21.45
C GLN A 398 -9.08 2.17 -22.66
N ASN A 399 -9.86 2.64 -23.64
CA ASN A 399 -10.21 1.87 -24.84
C ASN A 399 -10.44 2.81 -26.04
N GLN A 400 -10.13 2.34 -27.26
CA GLN A 400 -10.33 3.05 -28.51
C GLN A 400 -11.82 3.35 -28.79
N ASN A 401 -12.73 2.50 -28.31
CA ASN A 401 -14.17 2.63 -28.53
C ASN A 401 -14.82 3.83 -27.82
N HIS A 402 -14.09 4.57 -26.99
CA HIS A 402 -14.63 5.71 -26.25
C HIS A 402 -14.32 7.08 -26.89
N ARG A 403 -13.76 7.14 -28.10
CA ARG A 403 -13.44 8.42 -28.77
C ARG A 403 -14.63 9.39 -28.86
N GLU A 404 -15.84 8.90 -29.14
CA GLU A 404 -17.05 9.72 -29.18
C GLU A 404 -17.41 10.33 -27.81
N ASN A 405 -17.28 9.54 -26.75
CA ASN A 405 -17.50 10.01 -25.38
C ASN A 405 -16.45 11.05 -24.98
N LEU A 406 -15.19 10.88 -25.41
CA LEU A 406 -14.14 11.89 -25.18
C LEU A 406 -14.52 13.23 -25.82
N ILE A 407 -14.98 13.23 -27.08
CA ILE A 407 -15.43 14.46 -27.75
C ILE A 407 -16.63 15.07 -27.05
N THR A 408 -17.54 14.24 -26.55
CA THR A 408 -18.71 14.70 -25.78
C THR A 408 -18.29 15.46 -24.52
N ILE A 409 -17.32 14.93 -23.76
CA ILE A 409 -16.73 15.62 -22.59
C ILE A 409 -16.05 16.93 -23.01
N LEU A 410 -15.24 16.91 -24.07
CA LEU A 410 -14.54 18.10 -24.59
C LEU A 410 -15.52 19.19 -25.04
N ASN A 411 -16.64 18.81 -25.65
CA ASN A 411 -17.68 19.72 -26.10
C ASN A 411 -18.46 20.32 -24.93
N ALA A 412 -18.89 19.49 -23.98
CA ALA A 412 -19.58 19.97 -22.78
C ALA A 412 -18.73 20.95 -21.96
N LYS A 413 -17.41 20.77 -21.93
CA LYS A 413 -16.46 21.71 -21.28
C LYS A 413 -16.06 22.91 -22.15
N ASN A 414 -16.60 23.05 -23.36
CA ASN A 414 -16.19 24.08 -24.33
C ASN A 414 -14.67 24.16 -24.55
N ALA A 415 -14.00 23.01 -24.58
CA ALA A 415 -12.54 22.95 -24.70
C ALA A 415 -12.08 23.45 -26.08
N SER A 416 -11.22 24.47 -26.11
CA SER A 416 -10.56 24.93 -27.34
C SER A 416 -9.40 24.01 -27.76
N SER A 417 -8.78 23.33 -26.80
CA SER A 417 -7.64 22.45 -27.00
C SER A 417 -7.50 21.46 -25.85
N PHE A 418 -6.80 20.36 -26.12
CA PHE A 418 -6.37 19.39 -25.11
C PHE A 418 -5.02 18.80 -25.51
N THR A 419 -4.28 18.28 -24.52
CA THR A 419 -3.03 17.57 -24.77
C THR A 419 -3.20 16.08 -24.45
N PHE A 420 -2.82 15.24 -25.41
CA PHE A 420 -2.76 13.79 -25.24
C PHE A 420 -1.35 13.35 -24.89
N LEU A 421 -1.22 12.51 -23.87
CA LEU A 421 0.04 12.08 -23.27
C LEU A 421 0.18 10.56 -23.36
N GLU A 422 1.24 10.10 -24.00
CA GLU A 422 1.46 8.68 -24.29
C GLU A 422 2.92 8.23 -24.22
N LEU A 423 3.13 6.98 -23.81
CA LEU A 423 4.38 6.24 -24.03
C LEU A 423 4.33 5.56 -25.40
N PRO A 424 5.28 5.83 -26.32
CA PRO A 424 5.36 5.12 -27.58
C PRO A 424 5.97 3.71 -27.41
N PRO A 425 5.46 2.68 -28.12
CA PRO A 425 4.28 2.72 -28.98
C PRO A 425 2.97 2.79 -28.16
N SER A 426 2.06 3.65 -28.60
CA SER A 426 0.78 3.83 -27.92
C SER A 426 -0.12 2.61 -28.10
N PRO A 427 -0.64 1.99 -27.02
CA PRO A 427 -1.63 0.93 -27.16
C PRO A 427 -2.96 1.46 -27.72
N ILE A 428 -3.24 2.76 -27.55
CA ILE A 428 -4.51 3.40 -27.88
C ILE A 428 -4.22 4.76 -28.52
N PRO A 429 -3.71 4.81 -29.77
CA PRO A 429 -3.47 6.08 -30.44
C PRO A 429 -4.81 6.78 -30.73
N ILE A 430 -4.87 8.10 -30.61
CA ILE A 430 -6.06 8.89 -30.99
C ILE A 430 -6.09 9.15 -32.51
N GLY A 431 -4.92 9.21 -33.16
CA GLY A 431 -4.78 9.58 -34.58
C GLY A 431 -4.63 11.10 -34.77
N GLU A 432 -4.52 11.58 -36.01
CA GLU A 432 -4.29 13.00 -36.32
C GLU A 432 -5.54 13.88 -36.15
N THR A 433 -6.72 13.24 -36.19
CA THR A 433 -8.02 13.90 -36.14
C THR A 433 -8.93 13.14 -35.18
N LEU A 434 -9.65 13.91 -34.36
CA LEU A 434 -10.70 13.41 -33.47
C LEU A 434 -11.98 14.18 -33.80
N LYS A 435 -12.96 13.50 -34.42
CA LYS A 435 -14.20 14.09 -34.92
C LYS A 435 -15.42 13.29 -34.47
N LEU A 436 -16.48 13.99 -34.09
CA LEU A 436 -17.78 13.35 -33.81
C LEU A 436 -18.48 13.04 -35.14
N PRO A 437 -18.96 11.80 -35.36
CA PRO A 437 -19.74 11.49 -36.55
C PRO A 437 -21.01 12.37 -36.61
N GLY A 438 -21.26 12.98 -37.78
CA GLY A 438 -22.46 13.77 -38.03
C GLY A 438 -22.47 15.23 -37.53
N CYS A 439 -21.36 15.74 -36.96
CA CYS A 439 -21.29 17.16 -36.58
C CYS A 439 -20.62 18.04 -37.66
N ASN A 440 -21.28 19.14 -38.02
CA ASN A 440 -20.89 20.02 -39.12
C ASN A 440 -20.07 21.26 -38.72
N ILE A 441 -20.07 21.69 -37.44
CA ILE A 441 -19.39 22.92 -36.98
C ILE A 441 -18.74 22.69 -35.61
N ASN A 442 -17.47 23.10 -35.42
CA ASN A 442 -16.75 23.14 -34.13
C ASN A 442 -16.64 21.81 -33.35
N CYS A 443 -16.70 20.67 -34.04
CA CYS A 443 -16.68 19.32 -33.44
C CYS A 443 -15.47 18.48 -33.85
N GLU A 444 -14.45 19.11 -34.43
CA GLU A 444 -13.25 18.44 -34.89
C GLU A 444 -12.04 19.00 -34.14
N PHE A 445 -11.24 18.10 -33.58
CA PHE A 445 -9.95 18.41 -33.00
C PHE A 445 -8.86 17.85 -33.91
N ARG A 446 -7.94 18.72 -34.35
CA ARG A 446 -6.78 18.33 -35.16
C ARG A 446 -5.50 18.46 -34.37
N THR A 447 -4.58 17.53 -34.62
CA THR A 447 -3.21 17.64 -34.13
C THR A 447 -2.57 18.90 -34.72
N ILE A 448 -1.98 19.72 -33.85
CA ILE A 448 -1.13 20.85 -34.26
C ILE A 448 0.34 20.49 -34.08
N GLU A 449 0.65 19.84 -32.95
CA GLU A 449 2.02 19.68 -32.52
C GLU A 449 2.17 18.37 -31.75
N THR A 450 3.24 17.66 -32.04
CA THR A 450 3.66 16.48 -31.29
C THR A 450 5.10 16.69 -30.86
N LYS A 451 5.34 16.71 -29.55
CA LYS A 451 6.68 16.87 -28.97
C LYS A 451 6.91 15.84 -27.87
N THR A 452 8.13 15.37 -27.75
CA THR A 452 8.54 14.60 -26.57
C THR A 452 8.77 15.57 -25.41
N LEU A 453 8.33 15.23 -24.20
CA LEU A 453 8.61 16.02 -23.01
C LEU A 453 10.14 16.04 -22.74
N PRO A 454 10.82 17.19 -22.89
CA PRO A 454 12.27 17.24 -23.05
C PRO A 454 13.05 16.82 -21.80
N ASN A 455 12.51 17.08 -20.60
CA ASN A 455 13.16 16.71 -19.33
C ASN A 455 12.48 15.52 -18.62
N ALA A 456 11.46 14.92 -19.24
CA ALA A 456 10.92 13.67 -18.76
C ALA A 456 11.95 12.58 -19.02
N LEU A 457 12.27 11.79 -17.98
CA LEU A 457 13.24 10.69 -18.08
C LEU A 457 12.69 9.48 -18.87
N LEU A 458 11.40 9.48 -19.21
CA LEU A 458 10.77 8.56 -20.16
C LEU A 458 10.38 9.32 -21.43
N PRO A 459 10.34 8.66 -22.60
CA PRO A 459 10.04 9.29 -23.88
C PRO A 459 8.53 9.56 -24.04
N ILE A 460 7.94 10.31 -23.12
CA ILE A 460 6.52 10.67 -23.12
C ILE A 460 6.28 11.65 -24.27
N LYS A 461 5.42 11.26 -25.21
CA LYS A 461 4.94 12.14 -26.26
C LYS A 461 3.74 12.93 -25.77
N ALA A 462 3.79 14.25 -25.98
CA ALA A 462 2.70 15.18 -25.78
C ALA A 462 2.22 15.65 -27.16
N THR A 463 0.98 15.29 -27.49
CA THR A 463 0.33 15.66 -28.76
C THR A 463 -0.77 16.66 -28.45
N ARG A 464 -0.61 17.90 -28.94
CA ARG A 464 -1.58 18.97 -28.76
C ARG A 464 -2.63 18.94 -29.86
N TYR A 465 -3.89 18.92 -29.45
CA TYR A 465 -5.05 18.99 -30.33
C TYR A 465 -5.79 20.32 -30.12
N LYS A 466 -6.26 20.93 -31.20
CA LYS A 466 -7.07 22.16 -31.15
C LYS A 466 -8.34 21.99 -31.95
N ARG A 467 -9.41 22.59 -31.44
CA ARG A 467 -10.70 22.69 -32.11
C ARG A 467 -10.58 23.55 -33.37
N MET A 468 -11.08 23.04 -34.48
CA MET A 468 -11.15 23.72 -35.78
C MET A 468 -12.54 24.27 -36.08
#